data_AF-A0AAN6JGQ4-F1
#
_entry.id   AF-A0AAN6JGQ4-F1
#
_cell.length_a   1.000
_cell.length_b   1.000
_cell.length_c   1.000
_cell.angle_alpha   90.00
_cell.angle_beta   90.00
_cell.angle_gamma   90.00
#
_symmetry.space_group_name_H-M   'P 1'
#
loop_
_entity.id
_entity.type
_entity.pdbx_description
1 polymer ?
#
loop_
_entity_poly.entity_id
_entity_poly.type
_entity_poly.pdbx_seq_one_letter_code
_entity_poly.pdbx_strand_id
1 'polypeptide(L)'
;PIIDLSKFVGLNVEQPKLQRFVLRAPACEVVIPNHSSFLAHLAHAKEVRIAAYRLEASGQPWQWTAELLRACPHATAVELAACRGNSYGQIPPATIPPVNSLELLDLTLDLPEVDARLLRLIHAPALKSLRINTRTRVDEWGKLDLFHFPSIAFVRVGCYSAVSTRLETLGLPRRSFAHTLTAVEDEWTDYEGDFSADIRLDHQAMQPLPGSPAGLAVSLILSTV
;
A
#
# COMPACT_ATOMS: atom_id res chain seq x y z
N PRO A 1 -1.44 19.92 18.71
CA PRO A 1 -2.66 20.52 18.12
C PRO A 1 -3.53 19.41 17.53
N ILE A 2 -4.85 19.52 17.64
CA ILE A 2 -5.78 18.48 17.17
C ILE A 2 -6.58 19.02 15.99
N ILE A 3 -6.56 18.29 14.88
CA ILE A 3 -7.38 18.54 13.68
C ILE A 3 -8.49 17.49 13.65
N ASP A 4 -9.72 17.93 13.77
CA ASP A 4 -10.90 17.07 13.70
C ASP A 4 -11.49 17.13 12.29
N LEU A 5 -11.35 16.04 11.52
CA LEU A 5 -11.82 15.99 10.14
C LEU A 5 -13.34 15.99 10.01
N SER A 6 -14.08 15.65 11.07
CA SER A 6 -15.55 15.72 11.03
C SER A 6 -16.04 17.16 10.85
N LYS A 7 -15.26 18.16 11.28
CA LYS A 7 -15.60 19.58 11.14
C LYS A 7 -15.46 20.11 9.72
N PHE A 8 -14.70 19.43 8.86
CA PHE A 8 -14.49 19.82 7.47
C PHE A 8 -15.53 19.22 6.52
N VAL A 9 -16.28 18.23 7.01
CA VAL A 9 -17.24 17.46 6.25
C VAL A 9 -18.64 17.91 6.63
N GLY A 10 -19.14 18.96 5.95
CA GLY A 10 -20.45 19.55 6.23
C GLY A 10 -21.58 18.55 6.00
N LEU A 11 -22.58 18.53 6.90
CA LEU A 11 -23.64 17.53 6.92
C LEU A 11 -24.71 17.66 5.81
N ASN A 12 -24.78 18.71 4.99
CA ASN A 12 -25.98 18.96 4.18
C ASN A 12 -25.84 19.92 2.97
N VAL A 13 -24.70 19.96 2.27
CA VAL A 13 -24.58 20.73 1.02
C VAL A 13 -24.23 19.78 -0.11
N GLU A 14 -24.83 19.93 -1.29
CA GLU A 14 -24.48 19.19 -2.51
C GLU A 14 -22.98 18.99 -2.57
N GLN A 15 -22.54 17.74 -2.35
CA GLN A 15 -21.14 17.50 -2.03
C GLN A 15 -20.33 17.68 -3.29
N PRO A 16 -19.40 18.65 -3.33
CA PRO A 16 -18.53 18.81 -4.49
C PRO A 16 -17.74 17.51 -4.67
N LYS A 17 -17.69 17.02 -5.91
CA LYS A 17 -16.91 15.82 -6.27
C LYS A 17 -15.43 16.10 -6.04
N LEU A 18 -14.95 15.77 -4.85
CA LEU A 18 -13.58 16.03 -4.45
C LEU A 18 -12.63 15.21 -5.32
N GLN A 19 -11.84 15.88 -6.17
CA GLN A 19 -10.84 15.21 -7.02
C GLN A 19 -9.54 14.95 -6.25
N ARG A 20 -9.21 15.80 -5.28
CA ARG A 20 -7.95 15.76 -4.55
C ARG A 20 -8.18 16.13 -3.08
N PHE A 21 -7.78 15.25 -2.18
CA PHE A 21 -7.73 15.50 -0.75
C PHE A 21 -6.27 15.45 -0.29
N VAL A 22 -5.76 16.54 0.27
CA VAL A 22 -4.40 16.60 0.80
C VAL A 22 -4.41 17.28 2.17
N LEU A 23 -4.02 16.53 3.19
CA LEU A 23 -3.77 17.02 4.53
C LEU A 23 -2.30 16.77 4.88
N ARG A 24 -1.54 17.84 5.12
CA ARG A 24 -0.14 17.79 5.57
C ARG A 24 -0.03 18.51 6.91
N ALA A 25 -0.04 17.75 7.99
CA ALA A 25 0.00 18.27 9.35
C ALA A 25 0.93 17.41 10.23
N PRO A 26 2.25 17.33 9.91
CA PRO A 26 3.19 16.40 10.54
C PRO A 26 3.43 16.67 12.03
N ALA A 27 2.97 17.80 12.57
CA ALA A 27 3.03 18.15 13.99
C ALA A 27 1.65 18.08 14.70
N CYS A 28 0.61 17.61 14.01
CA CYS A 28 -0.75 17.57 14.51
C CYS A 28 -1.24 16.14 14.69
N GLU A 29 -2.11 15.97 15.68
CA GLU A 29 -2.97 14.80 15.80
C GLU A 29 -4.20 15.03 14.92
N VAL A 30 -4.54 14.06 14.08
CA VAL A 30 -5.71 14.10 13.21
C VAL A 30 -6.70 13.06 13.72
N VAL A 31 -7.93 13.48 13.99
CA VAL A 31 -8.98 12.61 14.53
C VAL A 31 -10.11 12.51 13.51
N ILE A 32 -10.60 11.28 13.31
CA ILE A 32 -11.70 10.96 12.38
C ILE A 32 -12.78 10.19 13.16
N PRO A 33 -13.55 10.87 14.04
CA PRO A 33 -14.47 10.21 14.97
C PRO A 33 -15.71 9.60 14.28
N ASN A 34 -16.08 10.11 13.10
CA ASN A 34 -17.10 9.54 12.20
C ASN A 34 -16.52 9.42 10.79
N HIS A 35 -15.70 8.38 10.58
CA HIS A 35 -15.01 8.19 9.30
C HIS A 35 -15.99 7.95 8.14
N SER A 36 -17.18 7.38 8.36
CA SER A 36 -18.14 7.11 7.27
C SER A 36 -18.50 8.34 6.43
N SER A 37 -18.81 9.46 7.07
CA SER A 37 -19.14 10.72 6.39
C SER A 37 -17.94 11.27 5.63
N PHE A 38 -16.75 11.24 6.24
CA PHE A 38 -15.51 11.67 5.59
C PHE A 38 -15.18 10.80 4.38
N LEU A 39 -15.24 9.48 4.53
CA LEU A 39 -14.96 8.50 3.48
C LEU A 39 -15.91 8.66 2.29
N ALA A 40 -17.19 8.99 2.52
CA ALA A 40 -18.14 9.23 1.43
C ALA A 40 -17.69 10.35 0.46
N HIS A 41 -16.93 11.33 0.95
CA HIS A 41 -16.43 12.44 0.13
C HIS A 41 -15.26 12.03 -0.78
N LEU A 42 -14.63 10.88 -0.52
CA LEU A 42 -13.48 10.38 -1.26
C LEU A 42 -13.87 9.52 -2.48
N ALA A 43 -15.17 9.26 -2.68
CA ALA A 43 -15.66 8.36 -3.73
C ALA A 43 -15.17 8.71 -5.14
N HIS A 44 -14.92 10.00 -5.41
CA HIS A 44 -14.44 10.50 -6.70
C HIS A 44 -12.99 11.01 -6.66
N ALA A 45 -12.28 10.84 -5.54
CA ALA A 45 -10.93 11.34 -5.39
C ALA A 45 -9.96 10.54 -6.26
N LYS A 46 -9.16 11.27 -7.04
CA LYS A 46 -8.01 10.74 -7.78
C LYS A 46 -6.75 10.73 -6.94
N GLU A 47 -6.65 11.63 -5.97
CA GLU A 47 -5.50 11.71 -5.08
C GLU A 47 -5.95 11.93 -3.64
N VAL A 48 -5.47 11.07 -2.74
CA VAL A 48 -5.74 11.16 -1.30
C VAL A 48 -4.42 11.10 -0.53
N ARG A 49 -4.09 12.16 0.20
CA ARG A 49 -2.87 12.22 1.00
C ARG A 49 -3.16 12.71 2.41
N ILE A 50 -2.74 11.94 3.40
CA ILE A 50 -2.83 12.28 4.82
C ILE A 50 -1.44 12.08 5.40
N ALA A 51 -0.79 13.16 5.81
CA ALA A 51 0.40 13.10 6.66
C ALA A 51 0.13 13.80 7.99
N ALA A 52 0.30 13.09 9.09
CA ALA A 52 0.04 13.55 10.44
C ALA A 52 1.12 13.04 11.40
N TYR A 53 1.25 13.68 12.57
CA TYR A 53 2.05 13.09 13.66
C TYR A 53 1.39 11.81 14.16
N ARG A 54 0.07 11.89 14.36
CA ARG A 54 -0.79 10.82 14.85
C ARG A 54 -2.11 10.85 14.10
N LEU A 55 -2.61 9.68 13.72
CA LEU A 55 -3.94 9.54 13.15
C LEU A 55 -4.80 8.66 14.05
N GLU A 56 -5.95 9.18 14.47
CA GLU A 56 -6.92 8.47 15.28
C GLU A 56 -8.18 8.22 14.46
N ALA A 57 -8.44 6.95 14.14
CA ALA A 57 -9.61 6.49 13.39
C ALA A 57 -10.19 5.21 14.03
N SER A 58 -11.37 4.76 13.63
CA SER A 58 -11.89 3.50 14.19
C SER A 58 -11.03 2.31 13.73
N GLY A 59 -10.66 1.41 14.65
CA GLY A 59 -9.91 0.19 14.33
C GLY A 59 -8.38 0.34 14.38
N GLN A 60 -7.68 -0.74 14.02
CA GLN A 60 -6.21 -0.75 13.91
C GLN A 60 -5.72 0.00 12.66
N PRO A 61 -4.44 0.43 12.62
CA PRO A 61 -3.90 1.22 11.51
C PRO A 61 -4.15 0.64 10.12
N TRP A 62 -3.98 -0.67 10.00
CA TRP A 62 -4.20 -1.38 8.75
C TRP A 62 -5.69 -1.46 8.35
N GLN A 63 -6.61 -1.48 9.31
CA GLN A 63 -8.05 -1.63 9.08
C GLN A 63 -8.64 -0.38 8.46
N TRP A 64 -8.40 0.77 9.11
CA TRP A 64 -8.89 2.04 8.58
C TRP A 64 -8.21 2.37 7.24
N THR A 65 -6.97 1.93 7.02
CA THR A 65 -6.30 2.06 5.73
C THR A 65 -7.07 1.33 4.63
N ALA A 66 -7.49 0.09 4.89
CA ALA A 66 -8.32 -0.66 3.95
C ALA A 66 -9.67 0.01 3.69
N GLU A 67 -10.31 0.57 4.73
CA GLU A 67 -11.56 1.32 4.58
C GLU A 67 -11.37 2.61 3.75
N LEU A 68 -10.29 3.35 3.97
CA LEU A 68 -9.98 4.54 3.20
C LEU A 68 -9.74 4.22 1.73
N LEU A 69 -8.94 3.20 1.43
CA LEU A 69 -8.70 2.79 0.05
C LEU A 69 -9.99 2.35 -0.65
N ARG A 70 -10.89 1.68 0.07
CA ARG A 70 -12.21 1.28 -0.44
C ARG A 70 -13.10 2.49 -0.73
N ALA A 71 -12.96 3.55 0.05
CA ALA A 71 -13.71 4.79 -0.12
C ALA A 71 -13.21 5.64 -1.30
N CYS A 72 -12.02 5.39 -1.83
CA CYS A 72 -11.47 6.08 -3.00
C CYS A 72 -11.16 5.11 -4.15
N PRO A 73 -12.17 4.44 -4.74
CA PRO A 73 -11.97 3.39 -5.75
C PRO A 73 -11.29 3.89 -7.03
N HIS A 74 -11.38 5.19 -7.29
CA HIS A 74 -10.82 5.87 -8.46
C HIS A 74 -9.46 6.52 -8.20
N ALA A 75 -8.88 6.36 -7.00
CA ALA A 75 -7.61 6.98 -6.67
C ALA A 75 -6.48 6.40 -7.51
N THR A 76 -5.68 7.28 -8.11
CA THR A 76 -4.44 6.94 -8.79
C THR A 76 -3.24 7.06 -7.85
N ALA A 77 -3.34 7.89 -6.80
CA ALA A 77 -2.30 8.05 -5.79
C ALA A 77 -2.88 8.13 -4.38
N VAL A 78 -2.39 7.29 -3.48
CA VAL A 78 -2.76 7.32 -2.06
C VAL A 78 -1.51 7.36 -1.18
N GLU A 79 -1.50 8.30 -0.23
CA GLU A 79 -0.46 8.42 0.78
C GLU A 79 -1.04 8.54 2.17
N LEU A 80 -0.63 7.67 3.06
CA LEU A 80 -0.99 7.67 4.47
C LEU A 80 0.28 7.62 5.30
N ALA A 81 0.58 8.72 5.98
CA ALA A 81 1.76 8.87 6.81
C ALA A 81 1.35 9.31 8.21
N ALA A 82 1.46 8.42 9.17
CA ALA A 82 1.24 8.67 10.58
C ALA A 82 2.14 7.76 11.40
N CYS A 83 3.15 8.33 12.05
CA CYS A 83 4.08 7.55 12.88
C CYS A 83 3.40 6.94 14.11
N ARG A 84 2.22 7.44 14.48
CA ARG A 84 1.37 6.93 15.56
C ARG A 84 -0.05 6.75 15.08
N GLY A 85 -0.67 5.66 15.53
CA GLY A 85 -2.07 5.36 15.29
C GLY A 85 -2.70 4.91 16.59
N ASN A 86 -4.02 4.92 16.66
CA ASN A 86 -4.71 4.28 17.76
C ASN A 86 -4.78 2.75 17.58
N SER A 87 -4.87 2.06 18.71
CA SER A 87 -5.03 0.58 18.80
C SER A 87 -6.36 0.21 19.44
N TYR A 88 -7.31 1.14 19.47
CA TYR A 88 -8.60 0.97 20.15
C TYR A 88 -9.61 0.28 19.24
N GLY A 89 -10.23 -0.78 19.76
CA GLY A 89 -11.27 -1.55 19.06
C GLY A 89 -10.67 -2.47 18.00
N GLN A 90 -10.46 -3.75 18.36
CA GLN A 90 -10.15 -4.76 17.36
C GLN A 90 -11.44 -5.08 16.59
N ILE A 91 -11.52 -4.63 15.34
CA ILE A 91 -12.47 -5.24 14.40
C ILE A 91 -11.88 -6.62 14.06
N PRO A 92 -12.65 -7.72 14.13
CA PRO A 92 -12.13 -9.03 13.73
C PRO A 92 -11.65 -8.99 12.27
N PRO A 93 -10.43 -9.48 11.94
CA PRO A 93 -9.89 -9.39 10.58
C PRO A 93 -10.79 -10.00 9.49
N ALA A 94 -11.57 -11.02 9.84
CA ALA A 94 -12.46 -11.75 8.93
C ALA A 94 -13.62 -10.90 8.38
N THR A 95 -13.85 -9.69 8.87
CA THR A 95 -15.00 -8.85 8.46
C THR A 95 -14.64 -7.75 7.47
N ILE A 96 -13.37 -7.60 7.08
CA ILE A 96 -12.95 -6.49 6.22
C ILE A 96 -13.02 -6.91 4.75
N PRO A 97 -13.88 -6.28 3.92
CA PRO A 97 -13.98 -6.59 2.50
C PRO A 97 -12.69 -6.26 1.73
N PRO A 98 -12.40 -7.00 0.65
CA PRO A 98 -11.36 -6.63 -0.30
C PRO A 98 -11.52 -5.21 -0.84
N VAL A 99 -10.41 -4.62 -1.23
CA VAL A 99 -10.27 -3.28 -1.77
C VAL A 99 -9.93 -3.41 -3.25
N ASN A 100 -10.82 -2.94 -4.12
CA ASN A 100 -10.59 -2.92 -5.56
C ASN A 100 -10.14 -1.52 -5.98
N SER A 101 -8.84 -1.34 -6.22
CA SER A 101 -8.24 -0.07 -6.62
C SER A 101 -7.57 -0.22 -7.98
N LEU A 102 -8.39 -0.38 -9.02
CA LEU A 102 -7.95 -0.73 -10.38
C LEU A 102 -7.09 0.36 -11.05
N GLU A 103 -7.28 1.61 -10.64
CA GLU A 103 -6.57 2.79 -11.19
C GLU A 103 -5.35 3.21 -10.35
N LEU A 104 -5.11 2.55 -9.20
CA LEU A 104 -4.07 2.95 -8.26
C LEU A 104 -2.68 2.69 -8.85
N LEU A 105 -1.88 3.74 -9.00
CA LEU A 105 -0.52 3.72 -9.55
C LEU A 105 0.52 3.85 -8.43
N ASP A 106 0.24 4.69 -7.43
CA ASP A 106 1.17 5.02 -6.35
C ASP A 106 0.52 4.80 -4.98
N LEU A 107 1.14 3.96 -4.16
CA LEU A 107 0.72 3.71 -2.77
C LEU A 107 1.88 3.96 -1.81
N THR A 108 1.70 4.88 -0.87
CA THR A 108 2.65 5.17 0.21
C THR A 108 1.99 4.97 1.57
N LEU A 109 2.56 4.09 2.37
CA LEU A 109 2.11 3.72 3.70
C LEU A 109 3.26 3.90 4.69
N ASP A 110 3.28 5.01 5.42
CA ASP A 110 4.15 5.23 6.58
C ASP A 110 3.30 5.15 7.84
N LEU A 111 3.10 3.93 8.35
CA LEU A 111 2.14 3.63 9.42
C LEU A 111 2.79 2.76 10.49
N PRO A 112 2.27 2.77 11.74
CA PRO A 112 2.87 1.98 12.83
C PRO A 112 2.93 0.49 12.50
N GLU A 113 1.94 -0.01 11.75
CA GLU A 113 1.77 -1.41 11.39
C GLU A 113 1.29 -1.51 9.93
N VAL A 114 2.10 -2.12 9.07
CA VAL A 114 1.79 -2.50 7.69
C VAL A 114 2.33 -3.89 7.45
N ASP A 115 1.44 -4.83 7.12
CA ASP A 115 1.81 -6.23 6.91
C ASP A 115 0.93 -6.91 5.83
N ALA A 116 1.18 -8.19 5.60
CA ALA A 116 0.48 -8.98 4.61
C ALA A 116 -1.05 -9.07 4.81
N ARG A 117 -1.61 -8.79 5.99
CA ARG A 117 -3.09 -8.75 6.19
C ARG A 117 -3.69 -7.58 5.42
N LEU A 118 -3.10 -6.40 5.52
CA LEU A 118 -3.52 -5.23 4.74
C LEU A 118 -3.32 -5.48 3.25
N LEU A 119 -2.11 -5.86 2.89
CA LEU A 119 -1.69 -5.89 1.49
C LEU A 119 -2.48 -6.95 0.70
N ARG A 120 -2.85 -8.09 1.31
CA ARG A 120 -3.74 -9.10 0.69
C ARG A 120 -5.14 -8.56 0.37
N LEU A 121 -5.64 -7.59 1.13
CA LEU A 121 -6.95 -6.99 0.87
C LEU A 121 -6.92 -6.10 -0.37
N ILE A 122 -5.75 -5.60 -0.77
CA ILE A 122 -5.63 -4.61 -1.86
C ILE A 122 -5.44 -5.33 -3.19
N HIS A 123 -6.45 -5.25 -4.06
CA HIS A 123 -6.35 -5.62 -5.46
C HIS A 123 -6.09 -4.35 -6.30
N ALA A 124 -4.82 -4.15 -6.66
CA ALA A 124 -4.36 -2.99 -7.42
C ALA A 124 -3.48 -3.43 -8.62
N PRO A 125 -4.09 -3.93 -9.71
CA PRO A 125 -3.35 -4.46 -10.85
C PRO A 125 -2.49 -3.42 -11.57
N ALA A 126 -2.84 -2.14 -11.48
CA ALA A 126 -2.10 -1.03 -12.09
C ALA A 126 -1.00 -0.43 -11.19
N LEU A 127 -0.81 -0.96 -9.97
CA LEU A 127 0.12 -0.39 -8.99
C LEU A 127 1.55 -0.47 -9.52
N LYS A 128 2.20 0.69 -9.68
CA LYS A 128 3.57 0.81 -10.20
C LYS A 128 4.60 1.07 -9.10
N SER A 129 4.23 1.84 -8.08
CA SER A 129 5.12 2.21 -6.97
C SER A 129 4.46 1.92 -5.62
N LEU A 130 5.15 1.13 -4.81
CA LEU A 130 4.77 0.83 -3.43
C LEU A 130 5.86 1.29 -2.47
N ARG A 131 5.49 2.14 -1.50
CA ARG A 131 6.39 2.62 -0.45
C ARG A 131 5.79 2.26 0.89
N ILE A 132 6.50 1.46 1.67
CA ILE A 132 6.10 1.04 3.01
C ILE A 132 7.18 1.51 3.97
N ASN A 133 6.76 2.17 5.05
CA ASN A 133 7.58 2.43 6.22
C ASN A 133 6.76 2.01 7.43
N THR A 134 7.27 1.07 8.21
CA THR A 134 6.53 0.52 9.35
C THR A 134 7.44 0.16 10.50
N ARG A 135 6.87 0.14 11.72
CA ARG A 135 7.60 -0.14 12.96
C ARG A 135 7.56 -1.61 13.34
N THR A 136 6.68 -2.38 12.72
CA THR A 136 6.58 -3.83 12.90
C THR A 136 7.24 -4.58 11.75
N ARG A 137 7.37 -5.90 11.92
CA ARG A 137 7.86 -6.77 10.85
C ARG A 137 6.77 -6.94 9.79
N VAL A 138 7.12 -6.69 8.52
CA VAL A 138 6.17 -6.85 7.42
C VAL A 138 5.76 -8.32 7.20
N ASP A 139 6.64 -9.24 7.57
CA ASP A 139 6.53 -10.70 7.41
C ASP A 139 5.85 -11.43 8.57
N GLU A 140 5.49 -10.72 9.64
CA GLU A 140 4.91 -11.30 10.86
C GLU A 140 3.60 -12.05 10.61
N TRP A 141 2.81 -11.59 9.64
CA TRP A 141 1.47 -12.12 9.34
C TRP A 141 1.38 -12.89 8.02
N GLY A 142 2.51 -13.46 7.59
CA GLY A 142 2.63 -14.27 6.37
C GLY A 142 3.10 -13.46 5.17
N LYS A 143 2.91 -14.02 3.98
CA LYS A 143 3.38 -13.46 2.70
C LYS A 143 2.22 -13.29 1.72
N LEU A 144 2.38 -12.41 0.74
CA LEU A 144 1.50 -12.29 -0.42
C LEU A 144 1.75 -13.44 -1.40
N ASP A 145 0.73 -13.72 -2.23
CA ASP A 145 0.89 -14.61 -3.37
C ASP A 145 1.90 -14.01 -4.36
N LEU A 146 2.55 -14.89 -5.13
CA LEU A 146 3.53 -14.46 -6.14
C LEU A 146 2.89 -13.48 -7.12
N PHE A 147 3.57 -12.34 -7.33
CA PHE A 147 3.12 -11.28 -8.23
C PHE A 147 1.73 -10.72 -7.91
N HIS A 148 1.37 -10.67 -6.63
CA HIS A 148 0.12 -10.05 -6.14
C HIS A 148 -0.13 -8.65 -6.72
N PHE A 149 0.93 -7.87 -6.95
CA PHE A 149 0.89 -6.61 -7.70
C PHE A 149 1.59 -6.77 -9.06
N PRO A 150 0.88 -7.11 -10.15
CA PRO A 150 1.48 -7.53 -11.41
C PRO A 150 2.09 -6.40 -12.25
N SER A 151 1.85 -5.12 -11.93
CA SER A 151 2.47 -3.98 -12.64
C SER A 151 3.54 -3.27 -11.81
N ILE A 152 3.93 -3.85 -10.66
CA ILE A 152 4.84 -3.20 -9.73
C ILE A 152 6.23 -3.07 -10.37
N ALA A 153 6.72 -1.84 -10.43
CA ALA A 153 8.00 -1.48 -11.03
C ALA A 153 8.99 -0.96 -9.97
N PHE A 154 8.49 -0.38 -8.88
CA PHE A 154 9.31 0.17 -7.81
C PHE A 154 8.74 -0.20 -6.44
N VAL A 155 9.63 -0.64 -5.55
CA VAL A 155 9.30 -0.91 -4.16
C VAL A 155 10.31 -0.26 -3.23
N ARG A 156 9.82 0.40 -2.18
CA ARG A 156 10.63 0.82 -1.02
C ARG A 156 10.01 0.26 0.25
N VAL A 157 10.79 -0.42 1.09
CA VAL A 157 10.35 -0.95 2.39
C VAL A 157 11.33 -0.55 3.48
N GLY A 158 10.86 0.24 4.45
CA GLY A 158 11.54 0.58 5.69
C GLY A 158 10.92 -0.16 6.86
N CYS A 159 11.66 -1.08 7.46
CA CYS A 159 11.30 -1.81 8.69
C CYS A 159 12.53 -2.56 9.23
N TYR A 160 12.35 -3.34 10.30
CA TYR A 160 13.36 -4.29 10.78
C TYR A 160 13.06 -5.69 10.21
N SER A 161 13.80 -6.10 9.18
CA SER A 161 13.70 -7.44 8.53
C SER A 161 14.79 -7.59 7.46
N ALA A 162 15.16 -8.81 7.09
CA ALA A 162 16.05 -9.08 5.96
C ALA A 162 15.48 -8.57 4.63
N VAL A 163 16.34 -8.12 3.71
CA VAL A 163 15.92 -7.60 2.38
C VAL A 163 15.11 -8.66 1.62
N SER A 164 15.61 -9.89 1.57
CA SER A 164 14.95 -11.00 0.88
C SER A 164 13.56 -11.24 1.44
N THR A 165 13.44 -11.30 2.77
CA THR A 165 12.17 -11.48 3.48
C THR A 165 11.17 -10.36 3.17
N ARG A 166 11.59 -9.10 3.12
CA ARG A 166 10.70 -7.96 2.77
C ARG A 166 10.08 -8.15 1.38
N LEU A 167 10.89 -8.52 0.40
CA LEU A 167 10.43 -8.64 -0.99
C LEU A 167 9.62 -9.92 -1.22
N GLU A 168 10.04 -11.05 -0.65
CA GLU A 168 9.26 -12.29 -0.68
C GLU A 168 7.90 -12.11 -0.02
N THR A 169 7.83 -11.34 1.07
CA THR A 169 6.57 -11.01 1.73
C THR A 169 5.63 -10.25 0.81
N LEU A 170 6.16 -9.46 -0.13
CA LEU A 170 5.38 -8.76 -1.15
C LEU A 170 5.06 -9.62 -2.39
N GLY A 171 5.37 -10.92 -2.36
CA GLY A 171 5.16 -11.81 -3.50
C GLY A 171 6.20 -11.63 -4.62
N LEU A 172 7.34 -10.98 -4.31
CA LEU A 172 8.39 -10.70 -5.28
C LEU A 172 9.55 -11.69 -5.10
N PRO A 173 9.70 -12.68 -6.00
CA PRO A 173 10.78 -13.66 -5.87
C PRO A 173 12.13 -13.00 -6.11
N ARG A 174 13.21 -13.56 -5.53
CA ARG A 174 14.59 -13.03 -5.61
C ARG A 174 15.05 -12.62 -7.01
N ARG A 175 14.64 -13.37 -8.03
CA ARG A 175 14.98 -13.12 -9.44
C ARG A 175 14.27 -11.92 -10.05
N SER A 176 13.16 -11.46 -9.48
CA SER A 176 12.29 -10.42 -10.06
C SER A 176 12.81 -9.01 -9.84
N PHE A 177 13.92 -8.82 -9.12
CA PHE A 177 14.45 -7.49 -8.84
C PHE A 177 15.96 -7.44 -8.99
N ALA A 178 16.44 -6.26 -9.36
CA ALA A 178 17.82 -5.88 -9.16
C ALA A 178 17.81 -4.79 -8.09
N HIS A 179 18.55 -4.98 -7.00
CA HIS A 179 18.75 -3.91 -6.05
C HIS A 179 20.02 -3.16 -6.42
N THR A 180 19.93 -1.83 -6.40
CA THR A 180 21.05 -0.94 -6.74
C THR A 180 21.97 -0.64 -5.54
N LEU A 181 21.74 -1.28 -4.38
CA LEU A 181 22.47 -0.94 -3.15
C LEU A 181 23.69 -1.83 -2.89
N THR A 182 24.84 -1.25 -3.18
CA THR A 182 26.08 -1.27 -2.39
C THR A 182 25.78 -0.86 -0.92
N ALA A 183 25.75 -1.81 0.03
CA ALA A 183 26.02 -1.63 1.48
C ALA A 183 25.48 -2.78 2.36
N VAL A 184 24.49 -3.55 1.90
CA VAL A 184 24.02 -4.72 2.65
C VAL A 184 24.88 -5.91 2.22
N GLU A 185 25.87 -6.24 3.05
CA GLU A 185 26.79 -7.36 2.79
C GLU A 185 26.07 -8.71 2.73
N ASP A 186 24.94 -8.83 3.43
CA ASP A 186 24.10 -10.02 3.47
C ASP A 186 22.59 -9.69 3.44
N GLU A 187 21.96 -9.96 2.29
CA GLU A 187 20.52 -9.73 2.05
C GLU A 187 19.60 -10.60 2.93
N TRP A 188 20.14 -11.61 3.60
CA TRP A 188 19.44 -12.56 4.46
C TRP A 188 19.50 -12.20 5.95
N THR A 189 20.35 -11.24 6.31
CA THR A 189 20.47 -10.78 7.70
C THR A 189 19.47 -9.65 7.97
N ASP A 190 18.79 -9.74 9.12
CA ASP A 190 17.88 -8.70 9.57
C ASP A 190 18.63 -7.39 9.84
N TYR A 191 18.09 -6.28 9.36
CA TYR A 191 18.59 -4.94 9.68
C TYR A 191 17.43 -3.94 9.77
N GLU A 192 17.65 -2.85 10.51
CA GLU A 192 16.74 -1.71 10.55
C GLU A 192 17.17 -0.66 9.52
N GLY A 193 16.24 -0.26 8.65
CA GLY A 193 16.50 0.82 7.70
C GLY A 193 15.68 0.67 6.43
N ASP A 194 15.89 1.61 5.52
CA ASP A 194 15.20 1.62 4.24
C ASP A 194 15.87 0.70 3.23
N PHE A 195 15.05 0.02 2.45
CA PHE A 195 15.46 -0.71 1.27
C PHE A 195 14.66 -0.22 0.06
N SER A 196 15.27 -0.13 -1.12
CA SER A 196 14.56 0.13 -2.37
C SER A 196 15.04 -0.80 -3.48
N ALA A 197 14.12 -1.25 -4.33
CA ALA A 197 14.41 -2.08 -5.48
C ALA A 197 13.56 -1.69 -6.69
N ASP A 198 14.20 -1.73 -7.85
CA ASP A 198 13.53 -1.72 -9.14
C ASP A 198 13.18 -3.15 -9.55
N ILE A 199 11.93 -3.35 -9.94
CA ILE A 199 11.37 -4.65 -10.28
C ILE A 199 11.44 -4.85 -11.79
N ARG A 200 12.01 -5.99 -12.18
CA ARG A 200 12.17 -6.43 -13.56
C ARG A 200 10.83 -6.95 -14.09
N LEU A 201 10.16 -6.13 -14.91
CA LEU A 201 8.84 -6.44 -15.47
C LEU A 201 8.87 -7.62 -16.46
N ASP A 202 9.98 -7.82 -17.17
CA ASP A 202 10.20 -8.94 -18.09
C ASP A 202 10.16 -10.30 -17.39
N HIS A 203 10.62 -10.37 -16.15
CA HIS A 203 10.58 -11.59 -15.34
C HIS A 203 9.16 -11.93 -14.83
N GLN A 204 8.25 -10.96 -14.79
CA GLN A 204 6.84 -11.18 -14.43
C GLN A 204 6.06 -11.78 -15.63
N ALA A 205 6.40 -11.35 -16.86
CA ALA A 205 5.80 -11.84 -18.10
C ALA A 205 6.21 -13.28 -18.48
N MET A 206 7.31 -13.80 -17.92
CA MET A 206 7.82 -15.14 -18.23
C MET A 206 7.20 -16.27 -17.36
N GLN A 207 6.27 -15.98 -16.47
CA GLN A 207 5.59 -17.04 -15.72
C GLN A 207 4.35 -17.55 -16.45
N PRO A 208 4.20 -18.88 -16.59
CA PRO A 208 2.98 -19.46 -17.14
C PRO A 208 1.80 -19.14 -16.22
N LEU A 209 0.69 -18.69 -16.80
CA LEU A 209 -0.57 -18.46 -16.08
C LEU A 209 -0.96 -19.74 -15.30
N PRO A 210 -1.41 -19.63 -14.04
CA PRO A 210 -1.91 -20.77 -13.30
C PRO A 210 -3.10 -21.38 -14.05
N GLY A 211 -2.93 -22.60 -14.57
CA GLY A 211 -3.91 -23.32 -15.39
C GLY A 211 -3.61 -23.38 -16.89
N SER A 212 -2.51 -22.80 -17.37
CA SER A 212 -2.08 -22.98 -18.76
C SER A 212 -1.27 -24.27 -18.89
N PRO A 213 -1.63 -25.22 -19.78
CA PRO A 213 -0.82 -26.41 -20.01
C PRO A 213 0.56 -25.97 -20.49
N ALA A 214 1.59 -26.47 -19.82
CA ALA A 214 2.97 -26.14 -20.13
C ALA A 214 3.28 -26.40 -21.62
N GLY A 215 3.72 -25.37 -22.32
CA GLY A 215 4.29 -25.48 -23.66
C GLY A 215 3.53 -24.69 -24.71
N LEU A 216 3.92 -23.42 -24.87
CA LEU A 216 4.11 -22.70 -26.15
C LEU A 216 4.27 -21.20 -25.82
N ALA A 217 5.43 -20.84 -25.24
CA ALA A 217 5.86 -19.45 -25.24
C ALA A 217 6.32 -19.12 -26.68
N VAL A 218 5.45 -18.51 -27.47
CA VAL A 218 5.81 -17.94 -28.77
C VAL A 218 6.59 -16.67 -28.49
N SER A 219 7.92 -16.76 -28.67
CA SER A 219 8.82 -15.61 -28.68
C SER A 219 8.56 -14.80 -29.95
N LEU A 220 7.89 -13.65 -29.83
CA LEU A 220 7.86 -12.62 -30.87
C LEU A 220 8.87 -11.54 -30.48
N ILE A 221 10.13 -11.76 -30.84
CA ILE A 221 11.15 -10.72 -30.87
C ILE A 221 10.89 -9.90 -32.14
N LEU A 222 10.27 -8.73 -31.99
CA LEU A 222 10.31 -7.69 -33.01
C LEU A 222 11.67 -6.99 -32.92
N SER A 223 12.63 -7.48 -33.70
CA SER A 223 13.83 -6.71 -34.06
C SER A 223 13.48 -5.82 -35.25
N THR A 224 13.39 -4.51 -35.04
CA THR A 224 13.48 -3.52 -36.13
C THR A 224 14.92 -3.03 -36.21
N VAL A 225 15.55 -3.32 -37.36
CA VAL A 225 16.66 -2.55 -37.95
C VAL A 225 16.04 -1.64 -39.00
#